data_AF-A0A7W1SQ89-F1
#
_entry.id   AF-A0A7W1SQ89-F1
#
_cell.length_a   1.000
_cell.length_b   1.000
_cell.length_c   1.000
_cell.angle_alpha   90.00
_cell.angle_beta   90.00
_cell.angle_gamma   90.00
#
_symmetry.space_group_name_H-M   'P 1'
#
loop_
_entity.id
_entity.type
_entity.pdbx_description
1 polymer ?
#
loop_
_entity_poly.entity_id
_entity_poly.type
_entity_poly.pdbx_seq_one_letter_code
_entity_poly.pdbx_strand_id
1 'polypeptide(L)'
;AQAYAWLQMRSALVPVVSISSKYMMWVLLGGIFMMESFPELLLIGILLFATTTLFSFITLPVEFDASRRALAWINNSGITRGAENAQAKDALKWAAMTYVVAALASLATLAHYIMIYMGRR
;
A
#
# COMPACT_ATOMS: atom_id res chain seq x y z
N ALA A 1 -7.23 -12.12 18.95
CA ALA A 1 -8.35 -11.98 18.00
C ALA A 1 -8.13 -10.91 16.91
N GLN A 2 -7.30 -9.88 17.11
CA GLN A 2 -7.20 -8.74 16.17
C GLN A 2 -6.51 -9.03 14.82
N ALA A 3 -5.57 -9.98 14.75
CA ALA A 3 -4.90 -10.33 13.48
C ALA A 3 -5.85 -10.91 12.42
N TYR A 4 -6.99 -11.50 12.85
CA TYR A 4 -7.98 -12.08 11.94
C TYR A 4 -8.79 -10.99 11.21
N ALA A 5 -9.11 -9.89 11.89
CA ALA A 5 -9.88 -8.79 11.30
C ALA A 5 -9.14 -8.13 10.13
N TRP A 6 -7.85 -7.83 10.30
CA TRP A 6 -7.05 -7.20 9.26
C TRP A 6 -6.78 -8.12 8.06
N LEU A 7 -6.59 -9.42 8.32
CA LEU A 7 -6.45 -10.41 7.26
C LEU A 7 -7.74 -10.55 6.45
N GLN A 8 -8.89 -10.52 7.12
CA GLN A 8 -10.20 -10.58 6.47
C GLN A 8 -10.49 -9.31 5.67
N MET A 9 -10.12 -8.13 6.18
CA MET A 9 -10.17 -6.87 5.43
C MET A 9 -9.29 -6.91 4.19
N ARG A 10 -8.06 -7.44 4.27
CA ARG A 10 -7.19 -7.63 3.11
C ARG A 10 -7.89 -8.48 2.04
N SER A 11 -8.39 -9.65 2.42
CA SER A 11 -9.07 -10.57 1.50
C SER A 11 -10.31 -9.96 0.84
N ALA A 12 -11.07 -9.14 1.57
CA ALA A 12 -12.23 -8.45 1.03
C ALA A 12 -11.86 -7.33 0.03
N LEU A 13 -10.73 -6.67 0.22
CA LEU A 13 -10.26 -5.58 -0.63
C LEU A 13 -9.47 -6.03 -1.86
N VAL A 14 -8.90 -7.24 -1.85
CA VAL A 14 -8.16 -7.82 -3.00
C VAL A 14 -8.91 -7.72 -4.34
N PRO A 15 -10.19 -8.10 -4.48
CA PRO A 15 -10.89 -7.99 -5.77
C PRO A 15 -11.03 -6.54 -6.24
N VAL A 16 -11.29 -5.61 -5.33
CA VAL A 16 -11.39 -4.17 -5.63
C VAL A 16 -10.05 -3.64 -6.12
N VAL A 17 -8.98 -3.92 -5.38
CA VAL A 17 -7.62 -3.47 -5.71
C VAL A 17 -7.11 -4.10 -7.01
N SER A 18 -7.47 -5.35 -7.29
CA SER A 18 -7.09 -6.03 -8.53
C SER A 18 -7.71 -5.36 -9.76
N ILE A 19 -9.00 -5.02 -9.70
CA ILE A 19 -9.69 -4.28 -10.75
C ILE A 19 -9.10 -2.88 -10.88
N SER A 20 -8.97 -2.15 -9.77
CA SER A 20 -8.35 -0.82 -9.76
C SER A 20 -6.97 -0.87 -10.41
N SER A 21 -6.09 -1.79 -10.01
CA SER A 21 -4.72 -1.87 -10.54
C SER A 21 -4.66 -2.12 -12.04
N LYS A 22 -5.60 -2.92 -12.60
CA LYS A 22 -5.65 -3.22 -14.04
C LYS A 22 -6.00 -2.00 -14.89
N TYR A 23 -6.92 -1.16 -14.42
CA TYR A 23 -7.45 -0.04 -15.20
C TYR A 23 -6.86 1.32 -14.80
N MET A 24 -6.32 1.46 -13.58
CA MET A 24 -5.83 2.71 -13.01
C MET A 24 -4.81 3.43 -13.89
N MET A 25 -3.84 2.70 -14.47
CA MET A 25 -2.85 3.31 -15.37
C MET A 25 -3.52 3.97 -16.58
N TRP A 26 -4.44 3.26 -17.24
CA TRP A 26 -5.13 3.75 -18.43
C TRP A 26 -6.10 4.89 -18.10
N VAL A 27 -6.79 4.81 -16.97
CA VAL A 27 -7.73 5.85 -16.52
C VAL A 27 -6.98 7.12 -16.12
N LEU A 28 -5.86 7.02 -15.40
CA LEU A 28 -5.05 8.19 -15.03
C LEU A 28 -4.38 8.83 -16.26
N LEU A 29 -3.79 8.03 -17.16
CA LEU A 29 -3.24 8.57 -18.40
C LEU A 29 -4.32 9.23 -19.27
N GLY A 30 -5.45 8.55 -19.45
CA GLY A 30 -6.60 9.11 -20.17
C GLY A 30 -7.11 10.39 -19.53
N GLY A 31 -7.21 10.43 -18.20
CA GLY A 31 -7.61 11.64 -17.45
C GLY A 31 -6.62 12.79 -17.59
N ILE A 32 -5.32 12.51 -17.73
CA ILE A 32 -4.30 13.53 -17.97
C ILE A 32 -4.35 14.04 -19.42
N PHE A 33 -4.54 13.16 -20.41
CA PHE A 33 -4.60 13.58 -21.82
C PHE A 33 -5.92 14.25 -22.20
N MET A 34 -7.04 13.80 -21.61
CA MET A 34 -8.38 14.34 -21.86
C MET A 34 -8.76 15.40 -20.82
N MET A 35 -7.79 16.00 -20.13
CA MET A 35 -8.02 16.89 -19.00
C MET A 35 -8.82 18.16 -19.40
N GLU A 36 -8.72 18.61 -20.65
CA GLU A 36 -9.47 19.75 -21.21
C GLU A 36 -10.91 19.39 -21.63
N SER A 37 -11.12 18.17 -22.14
CA SER A 37 -12.38 17.76 -22.78
C SER A 37 -13.28 16.91 -21.89
N PHE A 38 -12.69 16.12 -20.98
CA PHE A 38 -13.42 15.28 -20.04
C PHE A 38 -12.70 15.19 -18.68
N PRO A 39 -12.73 16.27 -17.87
CA PRO A 39 -12.01 16.36 -16.60
C PRO A 39 -12.51 15.36 -15.53
N GLU A 40 -13.74 14.85 -15.67
CA GLU A 40 -14.31 13.85 -14.76
C GLU A 40 -13.55 12.51 -14.81
N LEU A 41 -12.89 12.19 -15.92
CA LEU A 41 -12.09 10.97 -16.04
C LEU A 41 -10.90 10.96 -15.08
N LEU A 42 -10.28 12.13 -14.86
CA LEU A 42 -9.20 12.27 -13.89
C LEU A 42 -9.72 12.06 -12.46
N LEU A 43 -10.93 12.55 -12.14
CA LEU A 43 -11.57 12.31 -10.83
C LEU A 43 -11.80 10.82 -10.59
N ILE A 44 -12.27 10.07 -11.60
CA ILE A 44 -12.44 8.61 -11.52
C ILE A 44 -11.08 7.94 -11.25
N GLY A 45 -10.03 8.37 -11.96
CA GLY A 45 -8.67 7.90 -11.73
C GLY A 45 -8.15 8.17 -10.31
N ILE A 46 -8.42 9.36 -9.77
CA ILE A 46 -8.10 9.75 -8.40
C ILE A 46 -8.83 8.85 -7.39
N LEU A 47 -10.12 8.59 -7.60
CA LEU A 47 -10.90 7.70 -6.72
C LEU A 47 -10.36 6.27 -6.75
N LEU A 48 -10.05 5.73 -7.94
CA LEU A 48 -9.42 4.42 -8.06
C LEU A 48 -8.07 4.37 -7.33
N PHE A 49 -7.23 5.39 -7.53
CA PHE A 49 -5.93 5.49 -6.84
C PHE A 49 -6.10 5.64 -5.32
N ALA A 50 -7.12 6.37 -4.86
CA ALA A 50 -7.43 6.49 -3.44
C ALA A 50 -7.76 5.13 -2.81
N THR A 51 -8.44 4.23 -3.53
CA THR A 51 -8.71 2.87 -3.02
C THR A 51 -7.43 2.06 -2.83
N THR A 52 -6.44 2.19 -3.72
CA THR A 52 -5.16 1.47 -3.62
C THR A 52 -4.26 2.07 -2.55
N THR A 53 -4.25 3.40 -2.40
CA THR A 53 -3.62 4.09 -1.26
C THR A 53 -4.23 3.62 0.05
N LEU A 54 -5.56 3.64 0.19
CA LEU A 54 -6.25 3.19 1.40
C LEU A 54 -5.91 1.73 1.74
N PHE A 55 -5.91 0.84 0.74
CA PHE A 55 -5.49 -0.54 0.92
C PHE A 55 -4.08 -0.63 1.49
N SER A 56 -3.13 0.14 0.96
CA SER A 56 -1.73 0.16 1.42
C SER A 56 -1.65 0.48 2.91
N PHE A 57 -2.43 1.47 3.40
CA PHE A 57 -2.51 1.81 4.82
C PHE A 57 -3.19 0.71 5.66
N ILE A 58 -4.30 0.14 5.18
CA ILE A 58 -5.02 -0.95 5.88
C ILE A 58 -4.14 -2.19 6.03
N THR A 59 -3.23 -2.45 5.10
CA THR A 59 -2.32 -3.59 5.17
C THR A 59 -1.09 -3.34 6.06
N LEU A 60 -0.74 -2.10 6.39
CA LEU A 60 0.45 -1.83 7.24
C LEU A 60 0.46 -2.64 8.56
N PRO A 61 -0.64 -2.72 9.34
CA PRO A 61 -0.65 -3.49 10.58
C PRO A 61 -0.34 -4.98 10.38
N VAL A 62 -0.81 -5.59 9.26
CA VAL A 62 -0.53 -7.00 8.99
C VAL A 62 0.93 -7.24 8.60
N GLU A 63 1.55 -6.31 7.89
CA GLU A 63 2.97 -6.42 7.54
C GLU A 63 3.85 -6.30 8.79
N PHE A 64 3.53 -5.40 9.71
CA PHE A 64 4.21 -5.34 11.01
C PHE A 64 3.97 -6.60 11.86
N ASP A 65 2.76 -7.18 11.82
CA ASP A 65 2.46 -8.43 12.50
C ASP A 65 3.28 -9.60 11.93
N ALA A 66 3.35 -9.69 10.60
CA ALA A 66 4.14 -10.69 9.90
C ALA A 66 5.62 -10.63 10.30
N SER A 67 6.23 -9.43 10.31
CA SER A 67 7.62 -9.26 10.77
C SER A 67 7.81 -9.66 12.24
N ARG A 68 6.86 -9.36 13.13
CA ARG A 68 6.92 -9.78 14.54
C ARG A 68 6.85 -11.30 14.69
N ARG A 69 5.94 -11.96 13.98
CA ARG A 69 5.81 -13.43 14.02
C ARG A 69 7.03 -14.12 13.42
N ALA A 70 7.58 -13.58 12.33
CA ALA A 70 8.80 -14.09 11.72
C ALA A 70 9.97 -13.98 12.70
N LEU A 71 10.11 -12.86 13.41
CA LEU A 71 11.15 -12.68 14.42
C LEU A 71 10.98 -13.67 15.59
N ALA A 72 9.75 -13.85 16.08
CA ALA A 72 9.46 -14.84 17.11
C ALA A 72 9.80 -16.27 16.65
N TRP A 73 9.54 -16.60 15.39
CA TRP A 73 9.92 -17.89 14.82
C TRP A 73 11.44 -18.04 14.72
N ILE A 74 12.18 -17.04 14.22
CA ILE A 74 13.65 -17.07 14.13
C ILE A 74 14.30 -17.27 15.50
N ASN A 75 13.78 -16.60 16.54
CA ASN A 75 14.29 -16.75 17.90
C ASN A 75 14.10 -18.16 18.48
N ASN A 76 13.05 -18.86 18.05
CA ASN A 76 12.69 -20.19 18.56
C ASN A 76 13.16 -21.35 17.67
N SER A 77 13.55 -21.08 16.41
CA SER A 77 13.92 -22.12 15.45
C SER A 77 15.36 -22.62 15.58
N GLY A 78 16.20 -21.92 16.37
CA GLY A 78 17.62 -22.27 16.53
C GLY A 78 18.49 -22.04 15.29
N ILE A 79 17.93 -21.38 14.25
CA ILE A 79 18.59 -21.16 12.95
C ILE A 79 19.63 -20.03 13.02
N THR A 80 19.46 -19.04 13.91
CA THR A 80 20.38 -17.90 14.05
C THR A 80 21.06 -17.90 15.42
N ARG A 81 22.33 -17.45 15.47
CA ARG A 81 23.10 -17.33 16.72
C ARG A 81 23.70 -15.94 16.90
N GLY A 82 23.60 -15.38 18.11
CA GLY A 82 24.27 -14.13 18.49
C GLY A 82 24.05 -12.98 17.50
N ALA A 83 25.10 -12.60 16.78
CA ALA A 83 25.09 -11.50 15.80
C ALA A 83 24.13 -11.74 14.61
N GLU A 84 23.95 -12.98 14.17
CA GLU A 84 23.03 -13.31 13.07
C GLU A 84 21.57 -13.03 13.46
N ASN A 85 21.22 -13.22 14.73
CA ASN A 85 19.89 -12.93 15.23
C ASN A 85 19.62 -11.41 15.24
N ALA A 86 20.62 -10.62 15.66
CA ALA A 86 20.53 -9.16 15.58
C ALA A 86 20.36 -8.66 14.14
N GLN A 87 21.11 -9.23 13.18
CA GLN A 87 20.97 -8.92 11.75
C GLN A 87 19.60 -9.34 11.19
N ALA A 88 19.10 -10.52 11.56
CA ALA A 88 17.78 -10.99 11.13
C ALA A 88 16.65 -10.09 11.65
N LYS A 89 16.75 -9.63 12.91
CA LYS A 89 15.82 -8.65 13.48
C LYS A 89 15.81 -7.35 12.71
N ASP A 90 16.98 -6.82 12.38
CA ASP A 90 17.09 -5.56 11.65
C ASP A 90 16.55 -5.72 10.21
N ALA A 91 16.88 -6.82 9.54
CA ALA A 91 16.37 -7.13 8.21
C ALA A 91 14.82 -7.20 8.18
N LEU A 92 14.20 -7.89 9.15
CA LEU A 92 12.74 -7.98 9.26
C LEU A 92 12.08 -6.62 9.55
N LYS A 93 12.76 -5.75 10.30
CA LYS A 93 12.30 -4.38 10.55
C LYS A 93 12.34 -3.56 9.26
N TRP A 94 13.46 -3.58 8.53
CA TRP A 94 13.60 -2.87 7.26
C TRP A 94 12.64 -3.38 6.19
N ALA A 95 12.39 -4.69 6.14
CA ALA A 95 11.39 -5.27 5.26
C ALA A 95 9.99 -4.66 5.50
N ALA A 96 9.55 -4.54 6.74
CA ALA A 96 8.27 -3.88 7.06
C ALA A 96 8.26 -2.39 6.69
N MET A 97 9.40 -1.69 6.81
CA MET A 97 9.50 -0.26 6.47
C MET A 97 9.31 0.01 4.96
N THR A 98 9.59 -0.97 4.08
CA THR A 98 9.32 -0.82 2.64
C THR A 98 7.85 -0.54 2.34
N TYR A 99 6.94 -1.16 3.11
CA TYR A 99 5.50 -0.92 3.00
C TYR A 99 5.11 0.46 3.53
N VAL A 100 5.77 0.94 4.58
CA VAL A 100 5.54 2.30 5.10
C VAL A 100 5.92 3.33 4.06
N VAL A 101 7.08 3.16 3.42
CA VAL A 101 7.53 4.04 2.33
C VAL A 101 6.55 3.99 1.16
N ALA A 102 6.08 2.80 0.77
CA ALA A 102 5.08 2.66 -0.28
C ALA A 102 3.75 3.37 0.05
N ALA A 103 3.26 3.24 1.29
CA ALA A 103 2.04 3.91 1.74
C ALA A 103 2.19 5.44 1.71
N LEU A 104 3.31 5.97 2.23
CA LEU A 104 3.60 7.41 2.19
C LEU A 104 3.79 7.94 0.76
N ALA A 105 4.50 7.20 -0.09
CA ALA A 105 4.66 7.56 -1.49
C ALA A 105 3.30 7.61 -2.21
N SER A 106 2.45 6.60 -1.99
CA SER A 106 1.10 6.58 -2.56
C SER A 106 0.26 7.75 -2.04
N LEU A 107 0.37 8.14 -0.77
CA LEU A 107 -0.34 9.30 -0.23
C LEU A 107 0.13 10.60 -0.89
N ALA A 108 1.44 10.77 -1.08
CA ALA A 108 2.01 11.93 -1.75
C ALA A 108 1.56 12.01 -3.22
N THR A 109 1.55 10.89 -3.95
CA THR A 109 1.04 10.83 -5.32
C THR A 109 -0.45 11.13 -5.40
N LEU A 110 -1.25 10.62 -4.46
CA LEU A 110 -2.69 10.92 -4.40
C LEU A 110 -2.92 12.42 -4.19
N ALA A 111 -2.21 13.03 -3.23
CA ALA A 111 -2.26 14.46 -2.99
C ALA A 111 -1.86 15.26 -4.25
N HIS A 112 -0.83 14.80 -4.96
CA HIS A 112 -0.41 15.43 -6.22
C HIS A 112 -1.51 15.41 -7.29
N TYR A 113 -2.20 14.29 -7.51
CA TYR A 113 -3.31 14.24 -8.45
C TYR A 113 -4.51 15.11 -8.02
N ILE A 114 -4.80 15.16 -6.72
CA ILE A 114 -5.84 16.06 -6.18
C ILE A 114 -5.48 17.53 -6.45
N MET A 115 -4.23 17.93 -6.22
CA MET A 115 -3.76 19.30 -6.49
C MET A 115 -3.90 19.65 -7.98
N ILE A 116 -3.54 18.74 -8.89
CA ILE A 116 -3.72 18.93 -10.34
C ILE A 116 -5.20 19.14 -10.68
N TYR A 117 -6.09 18.34 -10.08
CA TYR A 117 -7.53 18.46 -10.32
C TYR A 117 -8.13 19.75 -9.75
N MET A 118 -7.69 20.18 -8.56
CA MET A 118 -8.19 21.39 -7.89
C MET A 118 -7.69 22.69 -8.52
N GLY A 119 -6.44 22.73 -9.01
CA GLY A 119 -5.85 23.93 -9.64
C GLY A 119 -6.51 24.34 -10.96
N ARG A 120 -7.52 23.59 -11.43
CA ARG A 120 -8.31 23.85 -12.64
C ARG A 120 -9.70 24.42 -12.37
N ARG A 121 -10.15 24.47 -11.11
CA ARG A 121 -11.37 25.18 -10.70
C ARG A 121 -11.05 26.64 -10.41
#